data_AF-A0A956APQ7-F1
#
_entry.id   AF-A0A956APQ7-F1
#
_cell.length_a   1.000
_cell.length_b   1.000
_cell.length_c   1.000
_cell.angle_alpha   90.00
_cell.angle_beta   90.00
_cell.angle_gamma   90.00
#
_symmetry.space_group_name_H-M   'P 1'
#
loop_
_entity.id
_entity.type
_entity.pdbx_description
1 polymer ?
#
loop_
_entity_poly.entity_id
_entity_poly.type
_entity_poly.pdbx_seq_one_letter_code
_entity_poly.pdbx_strand_id
1 'polypeptide(L)'
;MEDRPALERARETGKNVAKNSFEVFKSELRFVLGAFFRPFGKTLLVLGGLIFAFIVYAVLSGGRGDRPVDPGMYVVLPFFALFYAVTVAAPVAAVLAALRASWTLSGPWVLVPVFAIPLALLLSFWIMSGPLESAGRAVADACVQVGSERHWLLEGMGNVGHAGAVALVILLPVLLIDLGAILFSGPVLAALAWLLAVFAFAALLGLVPSGAFSFLAVTLGYVRRFRRRHAEKLASLHRSADGSP
;
A
#
# COMPACT_ATOMS: atom_id res chain seq x y z
N MET A 1 50.94 19.00 -30.53
CA MET A 1 50.02 19.98 -31.17
C MET A 1 49.23 19.19 -32.21
N GLU A 2 47.91 19.10 -32.23
CA GLU A 2 46.86 19.72 -31.43
C GLU A 2 45.56 19.00 -31.85
N ASP A 3 45.13 17.96 -31.13
CA ASP A 3 43.88 17.22 -31.43
C ASP A 3 42.63 17.98 -30.90
N ARG A 4 42.76 19.29 -30.70
CA ARG A 4 41.71 20.21 -30.25
C ARG A 4 40.45 20.18 -31.14
N PRO A 5 40.51 20.07 -32.48
CA PRO A 5 39.30 20.03 -33.29
C PRO A 5 38.52 18.71 -33.18
N ALA A 6 39.15 17.61 -32.74
CA ALA A 6 38.47 16.35 -32.46
C ALA A 6 37.79 16.38 -31.07
N LEU A 7 38.49 16.93 -30.08
CA LEU A 7 37.96 17.16 -28.73
C LEU A 7 36.78 18.14 -28.69
N GLU A 8 36.84 19.23 -29.47
CA GLU A 8 35.73 20.18 -29.59
C GLU A 8 34.51 19.56 -30.26
N ARG A 9 34.69 18.83 -31.37
CA ARG A 9 33.61 18.07 -32.02
C ARG A 9 33.01 17.01 -31.11
N ALA A 10 33.83 16.29 -30.34
CA ALA A 10 33.34 15.30 -29.37
C ALA A 10 32.54 15.97 -28.23
N ARG A 11 32.99 17.15 -27.76
CA ARG A 11 32.30 17.93 -26.72
C ARG A 11 30.96 18.50 -27.21
N GLU A 12 30.91 19.01 -28.44
CA GLU A 12 29.67 19.49 -29.06
C GLU A 12 28.69 18.34 -29.33
N THR A 13 29.19 17.20 -29.82
CA THR A 13 28.38 16.00 -30.01
C THR A 13 27.83 15.50 -28.68
N GLY A 14 28.65 15.44 -27.64
CA GLY A 14 28.23 15.07 -26.28
C GLY A 14 27.19 16.04 -25.72
N LYS A 15 27.36 17.35 -25.91
CA LYS A 15 26.40 18.38 -25.48
C LYS A 15 25.07 18.25 -26.22
N ASN A 16 25.10 17.96 -27.53
CA ASN A 16 23.90 17.76 -28.34
C ASN A 16 23.17 16.46 -27.97
N VAL A 17 23.90 15.36 -27.74
CA VAL A 17 23.32 14.09 -27.26
C VAL A 17 22.70 14.27 -25.88
N ALA A 18 23.37 14.97 -24.96
CA ALA A 18 22.84 15.25 -23.62
C ALA A 18 21.57 16.11 -23.68
N LYS A 19 21.56 17.16 -24.50
CA LYS A 19 20.39 18.03 -24.69
C LYS A 19 19.20 17.26 -25.28
N ASN A 20 19.45 16.44 -26.30
CA ASN A 20 18.41 15.60 -26.92
C ASN A 20 17.87 14.56 -25.94
N SER A 21 18.74 13.93 -25.15
CA SER A 21 18.36 12.96 -24.13
C SER A 21 17.54 13.60 -23.01
N PHE A 22 17.89 14.82 -22.59
CA PHE A 22 17.15 15.57 -21.59
C PHE A 22 15.75 15.96 -22.06
N GLU A 23 15.60 16.41 -23.31
CA GLU A 23 14.29 16.71 -23.88
C GLU A 23 13.40 15.46 -24.00
N VAL A 24 14.00 14.32 -24.38
CA VAL A 24 13.29 13.03 -24.35
C VAL A 24 12.84 12.70 -22.93
N PHE A 25 13.73 12.76 -21.94
CA PHE A 25 13.42 12.50 -20.54
C PHE A 25 12.31 13.42 -20.01
N LYS A 26 12.40 14.72 -20.28
CA LYS A 26 11.39 15.72 -19.88
C LYS A 26 10.03 15.42 -20.49
N SER A 27 9.99 15.03 -21.77
CA SER A 27 8.75 14.66 -22.44
C SER A 27 8.13 13.38 -21.86
N GLU A 28 8.96 12.40 -21.51
CA GLU A 28 8.49 11.14 -20.90
C GLU A 28 8.04 11.37 -19.45
N LEU A 29 8.76 12.18 -18.68
CA LEU A 29 8.36 12.55 -17.32
C LEU A 29 7.00 13.26 -17.32
N ARG A 30 6.77 14.20 -18.24
CA ARG A 30 5.48 14.87 -18.39
C ARG A 30 4.37 13.88 -18.79
N PHE A 31 4.69 12.89 -19.64
CA PHE A 31 3.76 11.83 -20.00
C PHE A 31 3.41 10.95 -18.78
N VAL A 32 4.39 10.49 -18.02
CA VAL A 32 4.20 9.67 -16.80
C VAL A 32 3.40 10.43 -15.75
N LEU A 33 3.76 11.68 -15.47
CA LEU A 33 3.02 12.55 -14.55
C LEU A 33 1.58 12.76 -15.03
N GLY A 34 1.39 13.03 -16.33
CA GLY A 34 0.06 13.18 -16.92
C GLY A 34 -0.78 11.89 -16.85
N ALA A 35 -0.13 10.73 -16.99
CA ALA A 35 -0.78 9.42 -16.89
C ALA A 35 -1.25 9.11 -15.46
N PHE A 36 -0.60 9.64 -14.43
CA PHE A 36 -1.00 9.50 -13.03
C PHE A 36 -1.98 10.59 -12.55
N PHE A 37 -1.61 11.86 -12.71
CA PHE A 37 -2.37 12.97 -12.10
C PHE A 37 -3.74 13.20 -12.75
N ARG A 38 -3.88 12.94 -14.07
CA ARG A 38 -5.19 13.06 -14.74
C ARG A 38 -6.22 12.09 -14.18
N PRO A 39 -5.97 10.77 -14.10
CA PRO A 39 -6.94 9.86 -13.48
C PRO A 39 -7.02 10.04 -11.97
N PHE A 40 -5.93 10.38 -11.28
CA PHE A 40 -5.98 10.69 -9.85
C PHE A 40 -6.99 11.80 -9.53
N GLY A 41 -6.85 12.95 -10.18
CA GLY A 41 -7.76 14.09 -9.97
C GLY A 41 -9.21 13.76 -10.33
N LYS A 42 -9.44 13.03 -11.43
CA LYS A 42 -10.79 12.61 -11.82
C LYS A 42 -11.44 11.68 -10.78
N THR A 43 -10.71 10.66 -10.35
CA THR A 43 -11.22 9.68 -9.38
C THR A 43 -11.42 10.33 -8.02
N LEU A 44 -10.50 11.19 -7.59
CA LEU A 44 -10.60 11.94 -6.33
C LEU A 44 -11.82 12.86 -6.33
N LEU A 45 -12.06 13.58 -7.43
CA LEU A 45 -13.20 14.48 -7.55
C LEU A 45 -14.53 13.72 -7.55
N VAL A 46 -14.62 12.62 -8.30
CA VAL A 46 -15.86 11.81 -8.34
C VAL A 46 -16.12 11.13 -7.00
N LEU A 47 -15.13 10.41 -6.46
CA LEU A 47 -15.32 9.64 -5.23
C LEU A 47 -15.43 10.54 -4.00
N GLY A 48 -14.55 11.56 -3.91
CA GLY A 48 -14.62 12.56 -2.86
C GLY A 48 -15.91 13.38 -2.94
N GLY A 49 -16.35 13.75 -4.14
CA GLY A 49 -17.64 14.43 -4.34
C GLY A 49 -18.84 13.58 -3.91
N LEU A 50 -18.84 12.28 -4.23
CA LEU A 50 -19.89 11.35 -3.80
C LEU A 50 -19.91 11.16 -2.28
N ILE A 51 -18.76 10.95 -1.65
CA ILE A 51 -18.67 10.81 -0.18
C ILE A 51 -19.11 12.10 0.51
N PHE A 52 -18.65 13.24 0.01
CA PHE A 52 -19.04 14.55 0.51
C PHE A 52 -20.56 14.78 0.40
N ALA A 53 -21.14 14.54 -0.78
CA ALA A 53 -22.57 14.66 -1.02
C ALA A 53 -23.37 13.72 -0.11
N PHE A 54 -22.90 12.50 0.09
CA PHE A 54 -23.51 11.53 1.01
C PHE A 54 -23.51 12.03 2.46
N ILE A 55 -22.38 12.56 2.95
CA ILE A 55 -22.28 13.09 4.32
C ILE A 55 -23.23 14.27 4.52
N VAL A 56 -23.24 15.21 3.57
CA VAL A 56 -24.14 16.39 3.61
C VAL A 56 -25.60 15.95 3.58
N TYR A 57 -25.95 15.02 2.68
CA TYR A 57 -27.29 14.45 2.59
C TYR A 57 -27.71 13.75 3.89
N ALA A 58 -26.85 12.90 4.45
CA ALA A 58 -27.14 12.17 5.69
C ALA A 58 -27.41 13.10 6.88
N VAL A 59 -26.74 14.25 6.92
CA VAL A 59 -26.96 15.25 7.97
C VAL A 59 -28.24 16.06 7.72
N LEU A 60 -28.50 16.49 6.48
CA LEU A 60 -29.71 17.26 6.13
C LEU A 60 -31.00 16.43 6.23
N SER A 61 -30.92 15.14 5.91
CA SER A 61 -32.06 14.21 5.97
C SER A 61 -32.42 13.76 7.40
N GLY A 62 -31.76 14.29 8.43
CA GLY A 62 -32.12 14.03 9.83
C GLY A 62 -31.67 12.66 10.34
N GLY A 63 -30.59 12.07 9.80
CA GLY A 63 -30.07 10.76 10.23
C GLY A 63 -29.65 10.66 11.70
N ARG A 64 -29.68 11.77 12.45
CA ARG A 64 -29.62 11.81 13.92
C ARG A 64 -30.91 12.48 14.41
N GLY A 65 -31.83 11.66 14.92
CA GLY A 65 -33.17 12.10 15.34
C GLY A 65 -33.18 13.37 16.18
N ASP A 66 -34.16 14.22 15.90
CA ASP A 66 -34.75 15.36 16.64
C ASP A 66 -33.91 16.07 17.72
N ARG A 67 -32.59 16.16 17.55
CA ARG A 67 -31.75 17.05 18.36
C ARG A 67 -31.46 18.30 17.54
N PRO A 68 -31.74 19.50 18.08
CA PRO A 68 -31.38 20.74 17.41
C PRO A 68 -29.86 20.74 17.19
N VAL A 69 -29.46 20.79 15.92
CA VAL A 69 -28.07 20.90 15.51
C VAL A 69 -27.63 22.34 15.77
N ASP A 70 -26.58 22.53 16.58
CA ASP A 70 -26.04 23.86 16.87
C ASP A 70 -25.69 24.61 15.57
N PRO A 71 -26.03 25.91 15.43
CA PRO A 71 -25.76 26.70 14.23
C PRO A 71 -24.31 26.66 13.75
N GLY A 72 -23.35 26.63 14.69
CA GLY A 72 -21.92 26.53 14.39
C GLY A 72 -21.53 25.21 13.71
N MET A 73 -22.30 24.14 13.90
CA MET A 73 -22.06 22.85 13.28
C MET A 73 -22.29 22.90 11.76
N TYR A 74 -23.21 23.75 11.27
CA TYR A 74 -23.42 23.92 9.82
C TYR A 74 -22.25 24.59 9.09
N VAL A 75 -21.41 25.35 9.81
CA VAL A 75 -20.20 25.96 9.25
C VAL A 75 -19.05 24.99 9.25
N VAL A 76 -18.87 24.20 10.33
CA VAL A 76 -17.73 23.28 10.49
C VAL A 76 -17.93 21.97 9.71
N LEU A 77 -19.17 21.49 9.62
CA LEU A 77 -19.51 20.21 9.00
C LEU A 77 -19.05 20.09 7.54
N PRO A 78 -19.24 21.09 6.65
CA PRO A 78 -18.75 21.00 5.27
C PRO A 78 -17.23 20.84 5.20
N PHE A 79 -16.46 21.52 6.05
CA PHE A 79 -14.99 21.38 6.07
C PHE A 79 -14.57 19.99 6.55
N PHE A 80 -15.21 19.47 7.61
CA PHE A 80 -14.92 18.14 8.11
C PHE A 80 -15.35 17.05 7.12
N ALA A 81 -16.52 17.20 6.50
CA ALA A 81 -17.02 16.30 5.46
C ALA A 81 -16.10 16.29 4.24
N LEU A 82 -15.62 17.45 3.80
CA LEU A 82 -14.69 17.58 2.68
C LEU A 82 -13.33 16.94 3.03
N PHE A 83 -12.79 17.26 4.21
CA PHE A 83 -11.53 16.68 4.68
C PHE A 83 -11.60 15.15 4.78
N TYR A 84 -12.68 14.63 5.37
CA TYR A 84 -12.92 13.20 5.47
C TYR A 84 -13.06 12.57 4.08
N ALA A 85 -13.88 13.16 3.20
CA ALA A 85 -14.10 12.67 1.84
C ALA A 85 -12.80 12.61 1.05
N VAL A 86 -11.95 13.64 1.12
CA VAL A 86 -10.65 13.66 0.47
C VAL A 86 -9.71 12.62 1.07
N THR A 87 -9.64 12.53 2.41
CA THR A 87 -8.76 11.57 3.10
C THR A 87 -9.11 10.13 2.77
N VAL A 88 -10.40 9.80 2.66
CA VAL A 88 -10.86 8.45 2.31
C VAL A 88 -10.75 8.18 0.81
N ALA A 89 -11.07 9.15 -0.03
CA ALA A 89 -11.00 8.98 -1.48
C ALA A 89 -9.56 8.96 -2.02
N ALA A 90 -8.61 9.63 -1.37
CA ALA A 90 -7.25 9.79 -1.87
C ALA A 90 -6.49 8.45 -2.02
N PRO A 91 -6.48 7.51 -1.05
CA PRO A 91 -5.85 6.20 -1.24
C PRO A 91 -6.45 5.42 -2.39
N VAL A 92 -7.79 5.40 -2.51
CA VAL A 92 -8.49 4.70 -3.59
C VAL A 92 -8.17 5.33 -4.95
N ALA A 93 -8.20 6.66 -5.03
CA ALA A 93 -7.83 7.42 -6.22
C ALA A 93 -6.37 7.19 -6.60
N ALA A 94 -5.45 7.12 -5.63
CA ALA A 94 -4.05 6.84 -5.85
C ALA A 94 -3.82 5.43 -6.42
N VAL A 95 -4.49 4.40 -5.88
CA VAL A 95 -4.41 3.02 -6.38
C VAL A 95 -4.94 2.93 -7.81
N LEU A 96 -6.12 3.50 -8.09
CA LEU A 96 -6.71 3.50 -9.44
C LEU A 96 -5.87 4.30 -10.43
N ALA A 97 -5.32 5.43 -10.01
CA ALA A 97 -4.41 6.23 -10.83
C ALA A 97 -3.10 5.51 -11.10
N ALA A 98 -2.51 4.84 -10.11
CA ALA A 98 -1.31 4.02 -10.26
C ALA A 98 -1.57 2.88 -11.23
N LEU A 99 -2.64 2.10 -11.05
CA LEU A 99 -3.01 1.01 -11.95
C LEU A 99 -3.22 1.49 -13.38
N ARG A 100 -3.92 2.62 -13.57
CA ARG A 100 -4.14 3.20 -14.90
C ARG A 100 -2.84 3.72 -15.51
N ALA A 101 -2.01 4.41 -14.74
CA ALA A 101 -0.70 4.89 -15.20
C ALA A 101 0.18 3.71 -15.61
N SER A 102 0.32 2.70 -14.75
CA SER A 102 1.01 1.46 -15.06
C SER A 102 0.45 0.81 -16.32
N TRP A 103 -0.89 0.72 -16.47
CA TRP A 103 -1.52 0.13 -17.65
C TRP A 103 -1.21 0.93 -18.92
N THR A 104 -1.15 2.25 -18.86
CA THR A 104 -0.74 3.07 -20.01
C THR A 104 0.73 2.88 -20.36
N LEU A 105 1.59 2.64 -19.37
CA LEU A 105 3.04 2.52 -19.55
C LEU A 105 3.47 1.13 -20.01
N SER A 106 3.06 0.08 -19.29
CA SER A 106 3.47 -1.31 -19.55
C SER A 106 2.36 -2.20 -20.11
N GLY A 107 1.10 -1.75 -20.16
CA GLY A 107 0.00 -2.50 -20.77
C GLY A 107 -0.46 -3.69 -19.92
N PRO A 108 -0.84 -4.83 -20.54
CA PRO A 108 -1.35 -5.99 -19.82
C PRO A 108 -0.34 -6.61 -18.86
N TRP A 109 0.95 -6.29 -19.00
CA TRP A 109 2.01 -6.75 -18.10
C TRP A 109 1.83 -6.28 -16.65
N VAL A 110 1.02 -5.24 -16.40
CA VAL A 110 0.62 -4.82 -15.04
C VAL A 110 -0.18 -5.89 -14.31
N LEU A 111 -0.87 -6.78 -15.03
CA LEU A 111 -1.63 -7.85 -14.41
C LEU A 111 -0.73 -8.88 -13.74
N VAL A 112 0.53 -9.00 -14.18
CA VAL A 112 1.49 -9.94 -13.60
C VAL A 112 1.69 -9.67 -12.12
N PRO A 113 2.15 -8.49 -11.64
CA PRO A 113 2.24 -8.23 -10.20
C PRO A 113 0.88 -8.33 -9.48
N VAL A 114 -0.20 -7.89 -10.12
CA VAL A 114 -1.54 -7.89 -9.52
C VAL A 114 -2.01 -9.30 -9.16
N PHE A 115 -1.68 -10.32 -9.97
CA PHE A 115 -2.09 -11.70 -9.72
C PHE A 115 -0.97 -12.58 -9.17
N ALA A 116 0.26 -12.45 -9.68
CA ALA A 116 1.37 -13.30 -9.30
C ALA A 116 1.80 -13.07 -7.86
N ILE A 117 1.79 -11.82 -7.36
CA ILE A 117 2.21 -11.54 -5.97
C ILE A 117 1.21 -12.13 -4.97
N PRO A 118 -0.11 -11.88 -5.06
CA PRO A 118 -1.07 -12.52 -4.15
C PRO A 118 -1.06 -14.04 -4.26
N LEU A 119 -0.97 -14.60 -5.47
CA LEU A 119 -0.94 -16.05 -5.67
C LEU A 119 0.32 -16.67 -5.06
N ALA A 120 1.49 -16.04 -5.23
CA ALA A 120 2.74 -16.52 -4.65
C ALA A 120 2.73 -16.41 -3.12
N LEU A 121 2.14 -15.36 -2.56
CA LEU A 121 1.92 -15.27 -1.11
C LEU A 121 1.02 -16.39 -0.61
N LEU A 122 -0.12 -16.64 -1.27
CA LEU A 122 -1.03 -17.73 -0.91
C LEU A 122 -0.32 -19.09 -0.96
N LEU A 123 0.42 -19.37 -2.05
CA LEU A 123 1.19 -20.61 -2.18
C LEU A 123 2.28 -20.72 -1.12
N SER A 124 2.97 -19.62 -0.80
CA SER A 124 4.00 -19.61 0.23
C SER A 124 3.43 -19.90 1.61
N PHE A 125 2.34 -19.24 2.00
CA PHE A 125 1.64 -19.51 3.25
C PHE A 125 1.07 -20.93 3.31
N TRP A 126 0.60 -21.45 2.17
CA TRP A 126 0.13 -22.82 2.09
C TRP A 126 1.25 -23.85 2.31
N ILE A 127 2.41 -23.66 1.67
CA ILE A 127 3.61 -24.50 1.87
C ILE A 127 4.12 -24.41 3.31
N MET A 128 4.09 -23.21 3.89
CA MET A 128 4.56 -22.93 5.26
C MET A 128 3.51 -23.18 6.35
N SER A 129 2.34 -23.72 6.01
CA SER A 129 1.23 -23.92 6.95
C SER A 129 1.62 -24.75 8.16
N GLY A 130 2.32 -25.87 7.96
CA GLY A 130 2.83 -26.71 9.06
C GLY A 130 3.79 -25.99 10.01
N PRO A 131 4.89 -25.39 9.52
CA PRO A 131 5.79 -24.59 10.36
C PRO A 131 5.13 -23.40 11.06
N LEU A 132 4.15 -22.75 10.42
CA LEU A 132 3.39 -21.65 11.04
C LEU A 132 2.49 -22.16 12.16
N GLU A 133 1.82 -23.30 11.93
CA GLU A 133 0.99 -23.95 12.94
C GLU A 133 1.82 -24.42 14.13
N SER A 134 3.00 -25.00 13.90
CA SER A 134 3.90 -25.43 14.98
C SER A 134 4.45 -24.25 15.78
N ALA A 135 4.83 -23.15 15.12
CA ALA A 135 5.24 -21.93 15.79
C ALA A 135 4.09 -21.29 16.59
N GLY A 136 2.87 -21.31 16.05
CA GLY A 136 1.67 -20.83 16.76
C GLY A 136 1.35 -21.67 17.99
N ARG A 137 1.47 -23.00 17.90
CA ARG A 137 1.33 -23.91 19.04
C ARG A 137 2.39 -23.65 20.10
N ALA A 138 3.65 -23.42 19.71
CA ALA A 138 4.72 -23.09 20.66
C ALA A 138 4.44 -21.81 21.47
N VAL A 139 3.80 -20.80 20.85
CA VAL A 139 3.34 -19.60 21.58
C VAL A 139 2.22 -19.97 22.57
N ALA A 140 1.23 -20.76 22.15
CA ALA A 140 0.15 -21.21 23.02
C ALA A 140 0.68 -22.02 24.21
N ASP A 141 1.60 -22.94 23.98
CA ASP A 141 2.22 -23.78 25.01
C ASP A 141 3.03 -22.91 26.00
N ALA A 142 3.79 -21.92 25.51
CA ALA A 142 4.52 -20.98 26.36
C ALA A 142 3.57 -20.14 27.23
N CYS A 143 2.44 -19.69 26.67
CA CYS A 143 1.42 -18.96 27.43
C CYS A 143 0.78 -19.82 28.52
N VAL A 144 0.47 -21.09 28.22
CA VAL A 144 -0.10 -22.04 29.20
C VAL A 144 0.91 -22.33 30.31
N GLN A 145 2.18 -22.54 29.97
CA GLN A 145 3.23 -22.77 30.94
C GLN A 145 3.37 -21.60 31.92
N VAL A 146 3.56 -20.38 31.41
CA VAL A 146 3.73 -19.16 32.23
C VAL A 146 2.44 -18.80 32.98
N GLY A 147 1.28 -19.08 32.38
CA GLY A 147 -0.03 -18.88 33.03
C GLY A 147 -0.29 -19.85 34.17
N SER A 148 0.16 -21.12 34.05
CA SER A 148 -0.03 -22.14 35.09
C SER A 148 0.72 -21.85 36.39
N GLU A 149 1.81 -21.08 36.32
CA GLU A 149 2.57 -20.62 37.49
C GLU A 149 1.84 -19.51 38.27
N ARG A 150 0.78 -18.92 37.69
CA ARG A 150 -0.04 -17.87 38.32
C ARG A 150 -1.34 -18.44 38.87
N HIS A 151 -1.20 -19.25 39.93
CA HIS A 151 -2.27 -20.04 40.56
C HIS A 151 -3.57 -19.28 40.91
N TRP A 152 -3.49 -17.97 41.18
CA TRP A 152 -4.67 -17.15 41.50
C TRP A 152 -5.63 -16.92 40.31
N LEU A 153 -5.14 -17.01 39.06
CA LEU A 153 -5.97 -16.94 37.85
C LEU A 153 -6.83 -18.20 37.65
N LEU A 154 -6.38 -19.36 38.15
CA LEU A 154 -7.07 -20.64 37.99
C LEU A 154 -7.91 -21.01 39.22
N GLU A 155 -7.44 -20.71 40.44
CA GLU A 155 -8.15 -21.03 41.68
C GLU A 155 -9.16 -19.94 42.12
N GLY A 156 -8.99 -18.69 41.66
CA GLY A 156 -9.78 -17.55 42.13
C GLY A 156 -11.07 -17.24 41.35
N MET A 157 -11.23 -17.71 40.11
CA MET A 157 -12.36 -17.30 39.24
C MET A 157 -13.73 -17.70 39.81
N GLY A 158 -13.82 -18.82 40.53
CA GLY A 158 -15.07 -19.28 41.14
C GLY A 158 -15.56 -18.43 42.32
N ASN A 159 -14.63 -18.02 43.21
CA ASN A 159 -14.96 -17.21 44.39
C ASN A 159 -15.08 -15.72 44.08
N VAL A 160 -14.35 -15.21 43.08
CA VAL A 160 -14.38 -13.80 42.68
C VAL A 160 -15.64 -13.45 41.87
N GLY A 161 -16.21 -14.40 41.13
CA GLY A 161 -17.47 -14.20 40.40
C GLY A 161 -18.67 -13.87 41.32
N HIS A 162 -18.60 -14.22 42.61
CA HIS A 162 -19.64 -13.93 43.60
C HIS A 162 -19.56 -12.50 44.18
N ALA A 163 -18.46 -11.77 43.94
CA ALA A 163 -18.23 -10.42 44.48
C ALA A 163 -18.78 -9.27 43.59
N GLY A 164 -19.45 -9.60 42.49
CA GLY A 164 -20.18 -8.63 41.65
C GLY A 164 -19.29 -7.58 40.94
N ALA A 165 -19.92 -6.54 40.39
CA ALA A 165 -19.28 -5.54 39.52
C ALA A 165 -18.06 -4.82 40.13
N VAL A 166 -17.97 -4.72 41.46
CA VAL A 166 -16.85 -4.09 42.17
C VAL A 166 -15.57 -4.92 42.05
N ALA A 167 -15.68 -6.24 42.11
CA ALA A 167 -14.54 -7.13 41.85
C ALA A 167 -14.07 -7.00 40.40
N LEU A 168 -14.97 -6.75 39.45
CA LEU A 168 -14.61 -6.58 38.04
C LEU A 168 -13.80 -5.29 37.80
N VAL A 169 -14.10 -4.19 38.50
CA VAL A 169 -13.33 -2.93 38.38
C VAL A 169 -11.91 -3.05 38.94
N ILE A 170 -11.69 -3.91 39.94
CA ILE A 170 -10.38 -4.10 40.58
C ILE A 170 -9.60 -5.26 39.93
N LEU A 171 -10.26 -6.37 39.58
CA LEU A 171 -9.61 -7.49 38.90
C LEU A 171 -9.29 -7.18 37.46
N LEU A 172 -10.09 -6.41 36.73
CA LEU A 172 -9.84 -6.18 35.30
C LEU A 172 -8.47 -5.51 35.06
N PRO A 173 -8.06 -4.45 35.79
CA PRO A 173 -6.71 -3.91 35.70
C PRO A 173 -5.61 -4.91 36.08
N VAL A 174 -5.83 -5.72 37.12
CA VAL A 174 -4.85 -6.72 37.58
C VAL A 174 -4.72 -7.86 36.56
N LEU A 175 -5.82 -8.29 35.95
CA LEU A 175 -5.85 -9.27 34.87
C LEU A 175 -5.14 -8.73 33.63
N LEU A 176 -5.28 -7.43 33.35
CA LEU A 176 -4.60 -6.76 32.24
C LEU A 176 -3.09 -6.66 32.48
N ILE A 177 -2.68 -6.39 33.73
CA ILE A 177 -1.27 -6.41 34.15
C ILE A 177 -0.71 -7.83 34.06
N ASP A 178 -1.44 -8.85 34.48
CA ASP A 178 -0.98 -10.24 34.43
C ASP A 178 -0.96 -10.82 33.01
N LEU A 179 -1.95 -10.49 32.16
CA LEU A 179 -1.86 -10.78 30.73
C LEU A 179 -0.65 -10.08 30.11
N GLY A 180 -0.41 -8.82 30.47
CA GLY A 180 0.79 -8.09 30.07
C GLY A 180 2.06 -8.82 30.52
N ALA A 181 2.14 -9.23 31.78
CA ALA A 181 3.31 -9.90 32.33
C ALA A 181 3.54 -11.30 31.73
N ILE A 182 2.49 -12.03 31.37
CA ILE A 182 2.58 -13.28 30.60
C ILE A 182 3.10 -12.99 29.19
N LEU A 183 2.54 -11.99 28.51
CA LEU A 183 2.92 -11.60 27.15
C LEU A 183 4.37 -11.12 27.06
N PHE A 184 4.86 -10.43 28.09
CA PHE A 184 6.24 -9.94 28.20
C PHE A 184 7.20 -10.92 28.88
N SER A 185 6.77 -12.16 29.14
CA SER A 185 7.66 -13.18 29.67
C SER A 185 8.68 -13.63 28.61
N GLY A 186 9.91 -13.93 29.05
CA GLY A 186 10.99 -14.37 28.14
C GLY A 186 10.61 -15.54 27.21
N PRO A 187 9.98 -16.62 27.72
CA PRO A 187 9.55 -17.75 26.89
C PRO A 187 8.50 -17.38 25.83
N VAL A 188 7.49 -16.58 26.20
CA VAL A 188 6.44 -16.12 25.27
C VAL A 188 7.02 -15.17 24.22
N LEU A 189 7.89 -14.24 24.63
CA LEU A 189 8.57 -13.33 23.70
C LEU A 189 9.48 -14.09 22.72
N ALA A 190 10.20 -15.11 23.17
CA ALA A 190 11.02 -15.95 22.29
C ALA A 190 10.14 -16.73 21.30
N ALA A 191 9.02 -17.30 21.73
CA ALA A 191 8.06 -17.99 20.87
C ALA A 191 7.41 -17.03 19.86
N LEU A 192 7.03 -15.81 20.28
CA LEU A 192 6.50 -14.77 19.40
C LEU A 192 7.54 -14.30 18.38
N ALA A 193 8.79 -14.13 18.79
CA ALA A 193 9.88 -13.78 17.89
C ALA A 193 10.11 -14.89 16.85
N TRP A 194 10.04 -16.16 17.27
CA TRP A 194 10.12 -17.30 16.37
C TRP A 194 8.94 -17.34 15.38
N LEU A 195 7.70 -17.16 15.86
CA LEU A 195 6.52 -17.08 15.01
C LEU A 195 6.65 -15.94 13.97
N LEU A 196 7.14 -14.77 14.40
CA LEU A 196 7.39 -13.64 13.51
C LEU A 196 8.47 -13.95 12.48
N ALA A 197 9.54 -14.65 12.87
CA ALA A 197 10.59 -15.08 11.95
C ALA A 197 10.09 -16.08 10.90
N VAL A 198 9.29 -17.08 11.31
CA VAL A 198 8.67 -18.05 10.40
C VAL A 198 7.67 -17.36 9.46
N PHE A 199 6.87 -16.43 9.98
CA PHE A 199 5.96 -15.62 9.18
C PHE A 199 6.69 -14.74 8.18
N ALA A 200 7.74 -14.04 8.61
CA ALA A 200 8.56 -13.21 7.73
C ALA A 200 9.23 -14.05 6.64
N PHE A 201 9.74 -15.23 6.98
CA PHE A 201 10.31 -16.17 6.02
C PHE A 201 9.27 -16.62 4.98
N ALA A 202 8.06 -17.00 5.42
CA ALA A 202 6.96 -17.34 4.52
C ALA A 202 6.59 -16.15 3.60
N ALA A 203 6.49 -14.94 4.14
CA ALA A 203 6.23 -13.75 3.34
C ALA A 203 7.33 -13.50 2.30
N LEU A 204 8.61 -13.59 2.69
CA LEU A 204 9.76 -13.41 1.80
C LEU A 204 9.83 -14.48 0.71
N LEU A 205 9.53 -15.73 1.04
CA LEU A 205 9.52 -16.85 0.09
C LEU A 205 8.48 -16.64 -1.03
N GLY A 206 7.36 -15.99 -0.72
CA GLY A 206 6.38 -15.57 -1.74
C GLY A 206 6.78 -14.28 -2.46
N LEU A 207 7.18 -13.25 -1.73
CA LEU A 207 7.41 -11.89 -2.24
C LEU A 207 8.67 -11.77 -3.11
N VAL A 208 9.78 -12.38 -2.72
CA VAL A 208 11.07 -12.21 -3.42
C VAL A 208 11.00 -12.75 -4.86
N PRO A 209 10.63 -14.03 -5.11
CA PRO A 209 10.58 -14.54 -6.47
C PRO A 209 9.46 -13.90 -7.30
N SER A 210 8.28 -13.70 -6.73
CA SER A 210 7.16 -13.07 -7.46
C SER A 210 7.44 -11.59 -7.76
N GLY A 211 8.09 -10.88 -6.85
CA GLY A 211 8.53 -9.50 -7.02
C GLY A 211 9.56 -9.38 -8.14
N ALA A 212 10.58 -10.24 -8.16
CA ALA A 212 11.57 -10.26 -9.22
C ALA A 212 10.94 -10.55 -10.60
N PHE A 213 10.08 -11.57 -10.69
CA PHE A 213 9.39 -11.90 -11.93
C PHE A 213 8.46 -10.78 -12.41
N SER A 214 7.71 -10.18 -11.49
CA SER A 214 6.80 -9.07 -11.80
C SER A 214 7.54 -7.82 -12.23
N PHE A 215 8.67 -7.50 -11.60
CA PHE A 215 9.54 -6.39 -11.99
C PHE A 215 10.06 -6.57 -13.41
N LEU A 216 10.54 -7.77 -13.76
CA LEU A 216 10.99 -8.10 -15.11
C LEU A 216 9.85 -7.97 -16.13
N ALA A 217 8.68 -8.54 -15.83
CA ALA A 217 7.51 -8.49 -16.69
C ALA A 217 7.06 -7.05 -17.01
N VAL A 218 6.96 -6.20 -15.98
CA VAL A 218 6.57 -4.80 -16.14
C VAL A 218 7.65 -4.01 -16.91
N THR A 219 8.92 -4.24 -16.60
CA THR A 219 10.05 -3.57 -17.28
C THR A 219 10.10 -3.93 -18.75
N LEU A 220 9.96 -5.23 -19.09
CA LEU A 220 9.89 -5.69 -20.48
C LEU A 220 8.69 -5.10 -21.22
N GLY A 221 7.52 -5.06 -20.58
CA GLY A 221 6.32 -4.43 -21.12
C GLY A 221 6.51 -2.94 -21.41
N TYR A 222 7.11 -2.22 -20.45
CA TYR A 222 7.45 -0.81 -20.60
C TYR A 222 8.42 -0.58 -21.75
N VAL A 223 9.54 -1.31 -21.80
CA VAL A 223 10.56 -1.17 -22.86
C VAL A 223 9.95 -1.43 -24.25
N ARG A 224 9.11 -2.45 -24.39
CA ARG A 224 8.43 -2.75 -25.67
C ARG A 224 7.54 -1.60 -26.12
N ARG A 225 6.75 -1.01 -25.23
CA ARG A 225 5.88 0.14 -25.54
C ARG A 225 6.65 1.44 -25.77
N PHE A 226 7.71 1.67 -25.00
CA PHE A 226 8.61 2.79 -25.19
C PHE A 226 9.22 2.78 -26.59
N ARG A 227 9.77 1.63 -27.02
CA ARG A 227 10.33 1.47 -28.38
C ARG A 227 9.30 1.73 -29.46
N ARG A 228 8.06 1.24 -29.32
CA ARG A 228 6.97 1.51 -30.28
C ARG A 228 6.65 3.00 -30.39
N ARG A 229 6.46 3.70 -29.25
CA ARG A 229 6.18 5.14 -29.22
C ARG A 229 7.29 5.97 -29.88
N HIS A 230 8.56 5.60 -29.64
CA HIS A 230 9.69 6.28 -30.25
C HIS A 230 9.83 6.00 -31.74
N ALA A 231 9.60 4.77 -32.19
CA ALA A 231 9.60 4.42 -33.61
C ALA A 231 8.50 5.15 -34.37
N GLU A 232 7.28 5.22 -33.81
CA GLU A 232 6.16 5.98 -34.39
C GLU A 232 6.47 7.48 -34.49
N LYS A 233 7.10 8.06 -33.46
CA LYS A 233 7.50 9.47 -33.46
C LYS A 233 8.55 9.75 -34.53
N LEU A 234 9.55 8.90 -34.68
CA LEU A 234 10.56 8.99 -35.75
C LEU A 234 9.94 8.85 -37.15
N ALA A 235 8.98 7.94 -37.32
CA ALA A 235 8.28 7.76 -38.58
C ALA A 235 7.36 8.94 -38.92
N SER A 236 6.78 9.61 -37.92
CA SER A 236 5.99 10.83 -38.12
C SER A 236 6.85 12.02 -38.53
N LEU A 237 8.09 12.12 -38.01
CA LEU A 237 9.06 13.15 -38.37
C LEU A 237 9.58 12.98 -39.80
N HIS A 238 9.87 11.75 -40.24
CA HIS A 238 10.23 11.50 -41.65
C HIS A 238 9.09 11.83 -42.60
N ARG A 239 7.84 11.44 -42.30
CA ARG A 239 6.67 11.80 -43.10
C ARG A 239 6.39 13.30 -43.18
N SER A 240 6.76 14.07 -42.17
CA SER A 240 6.62 15.54 -42.20
C SER A 240 7.83 16.24 -42.83
N ALA A 241 8.97 15.55 -42.98
CA ALA A 241 10.13 16.02 -43.73
C ALA A 241 10.03 15.73 -45.24
N ASP A 242 9.44 14.60 -45.62
CA ASP A 242 9.25 14.18 -47.03
C ASP A 242 8.08 14.89 -47.74
N GLY A 243 7.69 16.08 -47.26
CA GLY A 243 6.57 16.89 -47.73
C GLY A 243 6.15 16.62 -49.18
N SER A 244 5.16 15.76 -49.32
CA SER A 244 4.39 15.61 -50.55
C SER A 244 2.98 16.10 -50.21
N PRO A 245 2.53 17.25 -50.76
CA PRO A 245 1.12 17.60 -50.73
C PRO A 245 0.25 16.50 -51.36
#